data_AF-A0A4R3AMJ5-F1
#
_entry.id   AF-A0A4R3AMJ5-F1
#
_cell.length_a   1.000
_cell.length_b   1.000
_cell.length_c   1.000
_cell.angle_alpha   90.00
_cell.angle_beta   90.00
_cell.angle_gamma   90.00
#
_symmetry.space_group_name_H-M   'P 1'
#
loop_
_entity.id
_entity.type
_entity.pdbx_description
1 polymer ?
#
loop_
_entity_poly.entity_id
_entity_poly.type
_entity_poly.pdbx_seq_one_letter_code
_entity_poly.pdbx_strand_id
1 'polypeptide(L)' 'MTLAFLNLGTSEMLLAIFIVPFIIVLYTVYHILKNKNLSSNKQILWIIVVFLFNFIGSIFYWWFGKDKSQDI' A
#
# COMPACT_ATOMS: atom_id res chain seq x y z
N MET A 1 -35.68 -12.72 7.79
CA MET A 1 -35.63 -11.74 6.68
C MET A 1 -34.18 -11.31 6.56
N THR A 2 -33.38 -12.07 5.80
CA THR A 2 -31.94 -11.82 5.69
C THR A 2 -31.72 -10.82 4.58
N LEU A 3 -31.11 -9.70 4.93
CA LEU A 3 -30.81 -8.60 4.03
C LEU A 3 -29.73 -9.05 3.01
N ALA A 4 -30.19 -9.65 1.90
CA ALA A 4 -29.39 -10.20 0.80
C ALA A 4 -29.26 -9.20 -0.38
N PHE A 5 -29.24 -7.90 -0.12
CA PHE A 5 -29.28 -6.87 -1.16
C PHE A 5 -28.01 -6.77 -2.03
N LEU A 6 -26.91 -7.39 -1.61
CA LEU A 6 -25.65 -7.41 -2.35
C LEU A 6 -25.25 -8.81 -2.85
N ASN A 7 -25.97 -9.87 -2.44
CA ASN A 7 -25.62 -11.28 -2.69
C ASN A 7 -24.17 -11.68 -2.36
N LEU A 8 -23.40 -10.84 -1.65
CA LEU A 8 -22.00 -11.11 -1.31
C LEU A 8 -21.95 -12.31 -0.36
N GLY A 9 -21.57 -13.46 -0.90
CA GLY A 9 -21.27 -14.66 -0.14
C GLY A 9 -19.89 -14.57 0.53
N THR A 10 -19.57 -15.59 1.32
CA THR A 10 -18.26 -15.72 1.98
C THR A 10 -17.09 -15.63 0.99
N SER A 11 -17.31 -16.04 -0.25
CA SER A 11 -16.38 -15.93 -1.39
C SER A 11 -15.96 -14.49 -1.69
N GLU A 12 -16.91 -13.57 -1.79
CA GLU A 12 -16.63 -12.18 -2.13
C GLU A 12 -15.98 -11.42 -0.97
N MET A 13 -16.32 -11.77 0.28
CA MET A 13 -15.60 -11.26 1.45
C MET A 13 -14.13 -11.70 1.46
N LEU A 14 -13.85 -12.96 1.12
CA LEU A 14 -12.47 -13.44 0.97
C LEU A 14 -11.75 -12.70 -0.15
N LEU A 15 -12.42 -12.44 -1.27
CA LEU A 15 -11.85 -11.69 -2.38
C LEU A 15 -11.48 -10.27 -1.96
N ALA A 16 -12.39 -9.58 -1.25
CA ALA A 16 -12.14 -8.22 -0.74
C ALA A 16 -10.95 -8.18 0.23
N ILE A 17 -10.81 -9.17 1.12
CA ILE A 17 -9.69 -9.22 2.08
C ILE A 17 -8.33 -9.34 1.40
N PHE A 18 -8.26 -9.96 0.22
CA PHE A 18 -7.03 -10.08 -0.56
C PHE A 18 -6.79 -8.88 -1.49
N ILE A 19 -7.86 -8.29 -2.05
CA ILE A 19 -7.73 -7.23 -3.05
C ILE A 19 -7.40 -5.88 -2.42
N VAL A 20 -7.97 -5.57 -1.25
CA VAL A 20 -7.76 -4.31 -0.54
C VAL A 20 -6.28 -4.07 -0.18
N PRO A 21 -5.56 -5.01 0.48
CA PRO A 21 -4.15 -4.82 0.79
C PRO A 21 -3.30 -4.73 -0.48
N PHE A 22 -3.67 -5.44 -1.55
CA PHE A 22 -2.96 -5.39 -2.83
C PHE A 22 -3.06 -4.01 -3.50
N ILE A 23 -4.25 -3.41 -3.49
CA ILE A 23 -4.47 -2.04 -4.00
C ILE A 23 -3.64 -1.03 -3.20
N ILE A 24 -3.55 -1.20 -1.88
CA ILE A 24 -2.77 -0.33 -0.99
C ILE A 24 -1.27 -0.41 -1.30
N VAL A 25 -0.75 -1.61 -1.52
CA VAL A 25 0.65 -1.85 -1.92
C VAL A 25 0.94 -1.19 -3.27
N LEU A 26 0.08 -1.44 -4.27
CA LEU A 26 0.20 -0.81 -5.59
C LEU A 26 0.18 0.72 -5.53
N TYR A 27 -0.75 1.30 -4.77
CA TYR A 27 -0.84 2.74 -4.57
C TYR A 27 0.43 3.29 -3.90
N THR A 28 0.95 2.57 -2.91
CA THR A 28 2.20 2.94 -2.22
C THR A 28 3.38 2.93 -3.18
N VAL A 29 3.54 1.88 -3.97
CA VAL A 29 4.60 1.77 -4.98
C VAL A 29 4.47 2.89 -6.02
N TYR A 30 3.26 3.17 -6.50
CA TYR A 30 3.00 4.29 -7.41
C TYR A 30 3.40 5.64 -6.78
N HIS A 31 3.05 5.86 -5.52
CA HIS A 31 3.41 7.08 -4.79
C HIS A 31 4.93 7.21 -4.59
N ILE A 32 5.62 6.10 -4.28
CA ILE A 32 7.08 6.04 -4.17
C ILE A 32 7.73 6.41 -5.50
N LEU A 33 7.28 5.82 -6.61
CA LEU A 33 7.81 6.07 -7.96
C LEU A 33 7.56 7.51 -8.43
N LYS A 34 6.42 8.09 -8.07
CA LYS A 34 6.05 9.46 -8.45
C LYS A 34 6.75 10.51 -7.58
N ASN A 35 7.17 10.15 -6.36
CA ASN A 35 7.93 11.03 -5.49
C ASN A 35 9.39 11.15 -5.94
N LYS A 36 9.62 12.06 -6.89
CA LYS A 36 10.97 12.47 -7.34
C LYS A 36 11.84 13.13 -6.26
N ASN A 37 11.26 13.42 -5.10
CA ASN A 37 11.93 14.02 -3.96
C ASN A 37 12.71 12.98 -3.12
N LEU A 38 12.45 11.69 -3.34
CA LEU A 38 13.28 10.59 -2.82
C LEU A 38 14.46 10.34 -3.77
N SER A 39 15.67 10.27 -3.21
CA SER A 39 16.85 9.81 -3.97
C SER A 39 16.56 8.42 -4.57
N SER A 40 16.91 8.19 -5.83
CA SER A 40 16.60 6.94 -6.56
C SER A 40 16.96 5.67 -5.78
N ASN A 41 18.07 5.69 -5.03
CA ASN A 41 18.49 4.57 -4.18
C ASN A 41 17.53 4.30 -3.01
N LYS A 42 17.01 5.35 -2.36
CA LYS A 42 16.02 5.24 -1.27
C LYS A 42 14.67 4.78 -1.82
N GLN A 43 14.32 5.21 -3.02
CA GLN A 43 13.09 4.82 -3.72
C GLN A 43 13.05 3.30 -3.98
N ILE A 44 14.16 2.74 -4.48
CA ILE A 44 14.30 1.29 -4.70
C ILE A 44 14.26 0.51 -3.38
N LEU A 45 14.91 1.03 -2.33
CA LEU A 45 14.94 0.39 -1.02
C LEU A 45 13.53 0.30 -0.41
N TRP A 46 12.74 1.37 -0.51
CA TRP A 46 11.34 1.38 -0.07
C TRP A 46 10.45 0.46 -0.90
N ILE A 47 10.65 0.38 -2.22
CA ILE A 47 9.93 -0.59 -3.06
C ILE A 47 10.20 -2.01 -2.59
N ILE A 48 11.46 -2.36 -2.30
CA ILE A 48 11.83 -3.70 -1.81
C ILE A 48 11.17 -3.98 -0.46
N VAL A 49 11.20 -3.05 0.48
CA VAL A 49 10.57 -3.20 1.82
C VAL A 49 9.05 -3.36 1.69
N VAL A 50 8.40 -2.54 0.85
CA VAL A 50 6.97 -2.62 0.57
C VAL A 50 6.62 -3.95 -0.10
N PHE A 51 7.48 -4.49 -0.97
CA PHE A 51 7.25 -5.77 -1.62
C PHE A 51 7.43 -6.96 -0.66
N LEU A 52 8.42 -6.90 0.24
CA LEU A 52 8.72 -7.95 1.21
C LEU A 52 7.67 -8.02 2.33
N PHE A 53 7.22 -6.85 2.82
CA PHE A 53 6.30 -6.73 3.95
C PHE A 53 4.86 -6.36 3.54
N ASN A 54 4.57 -6.22 2.24
CA ASN A 54 3.28 -5.83 1.64
C ASN A 54 2.59 -4.70 2.45
N PHE A 55 1.54 -5.05 3.19
CA PHE A 55 0.72 -4.11 3.94
C PHE A 55 1.50 -3.42 5.07
N ILE A 56 2.30 -4.17 5.82
CA ILE A 56 3.16 -3.63 6.89
C ILE A 56 4.22 -2.71 6.27
N GLY A 57 4.83 -3.14 5.17
CA GLY A 57 5.85 -2.35 4.46
C GLY A 57 5.30 -1.01 3.96
N SER A 58 4.07 -1.02 3.43
CA SER A 58 3.35 0.18 3.03
C SER A 58 3.09 1.14 4.20
N ILE A 59 2.66 0.61 5.36
CA ILE A 59 2.44 1.42 6.57
C ILE A 59 3.75 2.04 7.04
N PHE A 60 4.84 1.28 7.07
CA PHE A 60 6.17 1.78 7.44
C PHE A 60 6.66 2.87 6.48
N TYR A 61 6.44 2.72 5.17
CA TYR A 61 6.75 3.78 4.21
C TYR A 61 5.95 5.05 4.49
N TRP A 62 4.65 4.93 4.78
CA TRP A 62 3.81 6.10 5.06
C TRP A 62 4.18 6.80 6.37
N TRP A 63 4.67 6.04 7.36
CA TRP A 63 5.06 6.59 8.66
C TRP A 63 6.47 7.17 8.67
N PHE A 64 7.45 6.44 8.13
CA PHE A 64 8.89 6.77 8.17
C PHE A 64 9.48 7.15 6.81
N GLY A 65 8.96 6.60 5.71
CA GLY A 65 9.45 6.87 4.36
C GLY A 65 9.01 8.23 3.80
N LYS A 66 7.98 8.84 4.38
CA LYS A 66 7.58 10.22 4.08
C LYS A 66 8.49 11.28 4.70
N ASP A 67 9.54 10.90 5.42
CA ASP A 67 10.33 11.83 6.21
C ASP A 67 11.04 12.89 5.34
N LYS A 68 10.39 14.07 5.29
CA LYS A 68 10.95 15.39 5.57
C LYS A 68 12.12 15.90 4.72
N SER A 69 12.17 15.66 3.41
CA SER A 69 12.93 16.59 2.54
C SER A 69 12.13 17.88 2.24
N GLN A 70 11.51 18.44 3.28
CA GLN A 70 10.94 19.79 3.36
C GLN A 70 11.46 20.52 4.62
N ASP A 71 12.44 19.96 5.34
CA ASP A 71 13.13 20.71 6.41
C ASP A 71 14.43 21.31 5.85
N ILE A 72 14.27 22.57 5.40
CA ILE A 72 15.22 23.69 5.29
C ILE A 72 16.36 23.57 4.27
#